data_AF-A0A8B3RVZ0-F1
#
_entry.id   AF-A0A8B3RVZ0-F1
#
_cell.length_a   1.000
_cell.length_b   1.000
_cell.length_c   1.000
_cell.angle_alpha   90.00
_cell.angle_beta   90.00
_cell.angle_gamma   90.00
#
_symmetry.space_group_name_H-M   'P 1'
#
loop_
_entity.id
_entity.type
_entity.pdbx_description
1 polymer ?
#
loop_
_entity_poly.entity_id
_entity_poly.type
_entity_poly.pdbx_seq_one_letter_code
_entity_poly.pdbx_strand_id
1 'polypeptide(L)'
;MTHKVSYGESLWFISSKYGVTVDELRKQNGLKGDLIHPGQVLVVKKGTTTSHSNPAGKSGISYTVKAGDSVWLIANRYGVSMDDLVKWNRIKNYTIHPGQNLIINNITNKEAQKKAEELGYIKTNERSHGQPVFKNTKRKPKYITPDVDSHNGGTWKGADNVKDLGSKDTRSGTYDEDLNRIGD
;
A
#
# COMPACT_ATOMS: atom_id res chain seq x y z
N MET A 1 14.91 28.80 -6.61
CA MET A 1 16.29 28.79 -6.09
C MET A 1 17.17 27.97 -7.02
N THR A 2 18.49 27.98 -6.81
CA THR A 2 19.43 27.12 -7.54
C THR A 2 20.25 26.30 -6.56
N HIS A 3 20.59 25.07 -6.95
CA HIS A 3 21.43 24.16 -6.17
C HIS A 3 22.62 23.70 -7.03
N LYS A 4 23.84 23.85 -6.52
CA LYS A 4 25.06 23.34 -7.18
C LYS A 4 25.32 21.93 -6.69
N VAL A 5 25.32 20.97 -7.62
CA VAL A 5 25.52 19.55 -7.37
C VAL A 5 26.92 19.32 -6.78
N SER A 6 26.97 18.66 -5.64
CA SER A 6 28.17 18.24 -4.93
C SER A 6 28.60 16.84 -5.35
N TYR A 7 29.83 16.46 -5.03
CA TYR A 7 30.31 15.11 -5.31
C TYR A 7 29.44 14.06 -4.63
N GLY A 8 28.95 13.08 -5.41
CA GLY A 8 28.09 12.00 -4.93
C GLY A 8 26.60 12.35 -4.78
N GLU A 9 26.18 13.60 -5.04
CA GLU A 9 24.76 13.94 -5.03
C GLU A 9 24.05 13.41 -6.28
N SER A 10 22.79 13.01 -6.10
CA SER A 10 21.89 12.57 -7.16
C SER A 10 20.67 13.50 -7.25
N LEU A 11 19.93 13.48 -8.37
CA LEU A 11 18.68 14.25 -8.50
C LEU A 11 17.72 13.93 -7.36
N TRP A 12 17.74 12.69 -6.89
CA TRP A 12 16.97 12.24 -5.75
C TRP A 12 17.34 12.95 -4.43
N PHE A 13 18.64 13.02 -4.11
CA PHE A 13 19.09 13.71 -2.89
C PHE A 13 18.65 15.17 -2.90
N ILE A 14 18.78 15.82 -4.06
CA ILE A 14 18.46 17.23 -4.27
C ILE A 14 16.94 17.44 -4.21
N SER A 15 16.15 16.60 -4.87
CA SER A 15 14.70 16.71 -4.87
C SER A 15 14.13 16.56 -3.46
N SER A 16 14.65 15.60 -2.69
CA SER A 16 14.30 15.37 -1.29
C SER A 16 14.67 16.56 -0.40
N LYS A 17 15.91 17.07 -0.52
CA LYS A 17 16.40 18.23 0.22
C LYS A 17 15.51 19.47 0.08
N TYR A 18 14.89 19.64 -1.09
CA TYR A 18 14.09 20.82 -1.40
C TYR A 18 12.58 20.58 -1.48
N GLY A 19 12.12 19.35 -1.22
CA GLY A 19 10.70 19.00 -1.25
C GLY A 19 10.05 19.18 -2.63
N VAL A 20 10.75 18.77 -3.70
CA VAL A 20 10.22 18.69 -5.08
C VAL A 20 10.33 17.26 -5.59
N THR A 21 9.60 16.90 -6.63
CA THR A 21 9.78 15.57 -7.26
C THR A 21 11.01 15.56 -8.17
N VAL A 22 11.60 14.38 -8.38
CA VAL A 22 12.68 14.19 -9.37
C VAL A 22 12.17 14.57 -10.76
N ASP A 23 10.92 14.26 -11.08
CA ASP A 23 10.27 14.63 -12.34
C ASP A 23 10.21 16.15 -12.56
N GLU A 24 9.78 16.90 -11.54
CA GLU A 24 9.78 18.36 -11.60
C GLU A 24 11.20 18.89 -11.74
N LEU A 25 12.14 18.33 -10.98
CA LEU A 25 13.55 18.72 -11.07
C LEU A 25 14.12 18.46 -12.47
N ARG A 26 13.80 17.34 -13.11
CA ARG A 26 14.18 17.04 -14.50
C ARG A 26 13.57 18.02 -15.48
N LYS A 27 12.25 18.23 -15.40
CA LYS A 27 11.51 19.14 -16.29
C LYS A 27 12.02 20.57 -16.18
N GLN A 28 12.28 21.05 -14.96
CA GLN A 28 12.80 22.39 -14.70
C GLN A 28 14.20 22.61 -15.29
N ASN A 29 14.97 21.53 -15.46
CA ASN A 29 16.37 21.57 -15.92
C ASN A 29 16.58 20.92 -17.30
N GLY A 30 15.51 20.57 -18.02
CA GLY A 30 15.59 19.94 -19.34
C GLY A 30 16.33 18.59 -19.36
N LEU A 31 16.36 17.86 -18.24
CA LEU A 31 17.10 16.60 -18.12
C LEU A 31 16.30 15.44 -18.74
N LYS A 32 16.96 14.62 -19.56
CA LYS A 32 16.36 13.43 -20.18
C LYS A 32 16.40 12.17 -19.30
N GLY A 33 17.09 12.24 -18.16
CA GLY A 33 17.27 11.14 -17.22
C GLY A 33 17.84 11.64 -15.91
N ASP A 34 18.36 10.73 -15.09
CA ASP A 34 18.76 11.05 -13.72
C ASP A 34 20.25 11.39 -13.56
N LEU A 35 21.00 11.34 -14.67
CA LEU A 35 22.42 11.66 -14.69
C LEU A 35 22.64 13.16 -14.47
N ILE A 36 23.44 13.46 -13.46
CA ILE A 36 23.94 14.79 -13.15
C ILE A 36 25.42 14.71 -12.81
N HIS A 37 26.13 15.83 -12.95
CA HIS A 37 27.57 15.91 -12.71
C HIS A 37 27.89 16.86 -11.56
N PRO A 38 28.93 16.56 -10.75
CA PRO A 38 29.44 17.51 -9.76
C PRO A 38 29.75 18.86 -10.41
N GLY A 39 29.33 19.94 -9.75
CA GLY A 39 29.46 21.31 -10.25
C GLY A 39 28.30 21.80 -11.12
N GLN A 40 27.43 20.93 -11.60
CA GLN A 40 26.22 21.29 -12.34
C GLN A 40 25.29 22.15 -11.46
N VAL A 41 24.69 23.19 -12.02
CA VAL A 41 23.73 24.04 -11.30
C VAL A 41 22.33 23.69 -11.75
N LEU A 42 21.50 23.21 -10.82
CA LEU A 42 20.10 22.89 -11.04
C LEU A 42 19.20 24.01 -10.53
N VAL A 43 18.25 24.42 -11.35
CA VAL A 43 17.11 25.24 -10.96
C VAL A 43 16.14 24.36 -10.16
N VAL A 44 15.85 24.80 -8.94
CA VAL A 44 14.86 24.15 -8.06
C VAL A 44 13.76 25.18 -7.78
N LYS A 45 12.61 24.99 -8.44
CA LYS A 45 11.39 25.74 -8.17
C LYS A 45 10.46 24.82 -7.40
N LYS A 46 10.13 25.21 -6.18
CA LYS A 46 9.03 24.58 -5.45
C LYS A 46 7.76 24.98 -6.18
N GLY A 47 7.29 24.11 -7.07
CA GLY A 47 5.95 24.23 -7.61
C GLY A 47 4.98 24.15 -6.44
N THR A 48 3.86 24.87 -6.51
CA THR A 48 2.68 24.46 -5.78
C THR A 48 2.47 23.01 -6.16
N THR A 49 2.71 22.10 -5.23
CA THR A 49 2.39 20.69 -5.40
C THR A 49 0.95 20.66 -5.88
N THR A 50 0.72 20.39 -7.16
CA THR A 50 -0.48 19.68 -7.55
C THR A 50 -0.32 18.34 -6.86
N SER A 51 -0.72 18.32 -5.59
CA SER A 51 -1.27 17.16 -4.94
C SER A 51 -2.10 16.52 -6.03
N HIS A 52 -1.63 15.39 -6.54
CA HIS A 52 -2.50 14.56 -7.34
C HIS A 52 -3.57 14.15 -6.34
N SER A 53 -4.62 14.96 -6.25
CA SER A 53 -5.86 14.62 -5.61
C SER A 53 -6.44 13.51 -6.46
N ASN A 54 -5.94 12.31 -6.22
CA ASN A 54 -6.61 11.11 -6.66
C ASN A 54 -7.83 10.92 -5.74
N PRO A 55 -8.93 10.44 -6.30
CA PRO A 55 -10.28 10.86 -5.94
C PRO A 55 -10.61 10.58 -4.47
N ALA A 56 -11.21 11.60 -3.83
CA ALA A 56 -11.89 11.49 -2.56
C ALA A 56 -12.86 10.32 -2.61
N GLY A 57 -12.69 9.34 -1.72
CA GLY A 57 -13.66 8.25 -1.59
C GLY A 57 -13.20 6.95 -0.95
N LYS A 58 -11.91 6.76 -0.64
CA LYS A 58 -11.45 5.54 0.05
C LYS A 58 -10.74 5.88 1.36
N SER A 59 -11.32 5.39 2.46
CA SER A 59 -10.74 5.39 3.79
C SER A 59 -9.43 4.60 3.78
N GLY A 60 -8.30 5.30 3.61
CA GLY A 60 -6.98 4.71 3.58
C GLY A 60 -5.97 5.64 4.25
N ILE A 61 -4.93 5.05 4.83
CA ILE A 61 -3.82 5.79 5.43
C ILE A 61 -2.95 6.34 4.29
N SER A 62 -2.68 7.65 4.30
CA SER A 62 -1.71 8.25 3.37
C SER A 62 -0.29 8.05 3.89
N TYR A 63 0.58 7.51 3.05
CA TYR A 63 2.00 7.30 3.35
C TYR A 63 2.88 7.97 2.30
N THR A 64 3.79 8.83 2.73
CA THR A 64 4.82 9.40 1.85
C THR A 64 6.04 8.48 1.84
N VAL A 65 6.34 7.91 0.67
CA VAL A 65 7.50 7.03 0.45
C VAL A 65 8.79 7.74 0.88
N LYS A 66 9.64 7.05 1.64
CA LYS A 66 10.92 7.53 2.16
C LYS A 66 12.09 6.90 1.40
N ALA A 67 13.27 7.49 1.59
CA ALA A 67 14.52 6.93 1.10
C ALA A 67 14.68 5.47 1.53
N GLY A 68 15.00 4.59 0.58
CA GLY A 68 15.21 3.17 0.86
C GLY A 68 13.93 2.35 1.04
N ASP A 69 12.74 2.96 0.93
CA ASP A 69 11.51 2.19 0.88
C ASP A 69 11.39 1.41 -0.44
N SER A 70 10.76 0.25 -0.33
CA SER A 70 10.29 -0.55 -1.46
C SER A 70 8.80 -0.83 -1.28
N VAL A 71 8.12 -1.22 -2.36
CA VAL A 71 6.72 -1.66 -2.27
C VAL A 71 6.59 -2.78 -1.23
N TRP A 72 7.54 -3.71 -1.19
CA TRP A 72 7.58 -4.78 -0.19
C TRP A 72 7.70 -4.25 1.25
N LEU A 73 8.66 -3.35 1.52
CA LEU A 73 8.88 -2.81 2.87
C LEU A 73 7.65 -2.06 3.39
N ILE A 74 7.01 -1.27 2.53
CA ILE A 74 5.80 -0.53 2.89
C ILE A 74 4.63 -1.49 3.08
N ALA A 75 4.39 -2.39 2.13
CA ALA A 75 3.31 -3.37 2.21
C ALA A 75 3.41 -4.21 3.50
N ASN A 76 4.60 -4.74 3.79
CA ASN A 76 4.89 -5.51 5.00
C ASN A 76 4.69 -4.68 6.29
N ARG A 77 5.21 -3.44 6.32
CA ARG A 77 5.05 -2.53 7.48
C ARG A 77 3.58 -2.31 7.82
N TYR A 78 2.75 -2.20 6.79
CA TYR A 78 1.33 -1.95 6.93
C TYR A 78 0.49 -3.22 6.76
N GLY A 79 1.05 -4.43 6.82
CA GLY A 79 0.27 -5.67 6.77
C GLY A 79 -0.68 -5.79 5.57
N VAL A 80 -0.32 -5.22 4.42
CA VAL A 80 -1.05 -5.32 3.16
C VAL A 80 -0.20 -6.05 2.13
N SER A 81 -0.82 -6.54 1.05
CA SER A 81 -0.06 -7.20 -0.02
C SER A 81 0.63 -6.18 -0.93
N MET A 82 1.74 -6.57 -1.56
CA MET A 82 2.40 -5.73 -2.57
C MET A 82 1.47 -5.44 -3.74
N ASP A 83 0.73 -6.44 -4.20
CA ASP A 83 -0.15 -6.34 -5.36
C ASP A 83 -1.33 -5.42 -5.09
N ASP A 84 -1.90 -5.46 -3.88
CA ASP A 84 -2.92 -4.52 -3.46
C ASP A 84 -2.39 -3.10 -3.37
N LEU A 85 -1.23 -2.93 -2.72
CA LEU A 85 -0.58 -1.62 -2.63
C LEU A 85 -0.31 -1.04 -4.02
N VAL A 86 0.14 -1.88 -4.95
CA VAL A 86 0.36 -1.54 -6.36
C VAL A 86 -0.94 -1.18 -7.07
N LYS A 87 -1.99 -1.98 -6.90
CA LYS A 87 -3.29 -1.79 -7.52
C LYS A 87 -3.98 -0.52 -7.03
N TRP A 88 -3.97 -0.26 -5.72
CA TRP A 88 -4.58 0.94 -5.13
C TRP A 88 -3.91 2.22 -5.62
N ASN A 89 -2.59 2.18 -5.81
CA ASN A 89 -1.81 3.36 -6.17
C ASN A 89 -1.44 3.43 -7.66
N ARG A 90 -1.91 2.47 -8.46
CA ARG A 90 -1.58 2.33 -9.89
C ARG A 90 -0.07 2.36 -10.13
N ILE A 91 0.70 1.75 -9.22
CA ILE A 91 2.16 1.63 -9.35
C ILE A 91 2.46 0.74 -10.56
N LYS A 92 3.47 1.10 -11.35
CA LYS A 92 3.94 0.28 -12.47
C LYS A 92 5.26 -0.38 -12.09
N ASN A 93 5.42 -1.66 -12.46
CA ASN A 93 6.65 -2.42 -12.27
C ASN A 93 7.19 -2.38 -10.82
N TYR A 94 6.29 -2.34 -9.83
CA TYR A 94 6.62 -2.19 -8.41
C TYR A 94 7.55 -1.00 -8.08
N THR A 95 7.62 -0.01 -8.96
CA THR A 95 8.54 1.12 -8.84
C THR A 95 7.85 2.25 -8.10
N ILE A 96 8.41 2.61 -6.94
CA ILE A 96 7.98 3.75 -6.14
C ILE A 96 9.14 4.71 -5.96
N HIS A 97 8.83 5.99 -5.82
CA HIS A 97 9.83 7.04 -5.66
C HIS A 97 9.63 7.75 -4.33
N PRO A 98 10.69 8.05 -3.57
CA PRO A 98 10.53 8.82 -2.34
C PRO A 98 9.86 10.18 -2.61
N GLY A 99 8.96 10.57 -1.71
CA GLY A 99 8.04 11.70 -1.87
C GLY A 99 6.72 11.33 -2.56
N GLN A 100 6.61 10.15 -3.18
CA GLN A 100 5.34 9.65 -3.69
C GLN A 100 4.37 9.40 -2.53
N ASN A 101 3.16 9.91 -2.64
CA ASN A 101 2.10 9.59 -1.69
C ASN A 101 1.38 8.32 -2.14
N LEU A 102 1.36 7.33 -1.25
CA LEU A 102 0.63 6.09 -1.39
C LEU A 102 -0.59 6.10 -0.47
N ILE A 103 -1.71 5.65 -1.00
CA ILE A 103 -2.88 5.28 -0.22
C ILE A 103 -2.72 3.81 0.17
N ILE A 104 -2.70 3.58 1.46
CA ILE A 104 -2.63 2.26 2.06
C ILE A 104 -4.01 1.96 2.62
N ASN A 105 -4.77 1.12 1.93
CA ASN A 105 -6.05 0.61 2.42
C ASN A 105 -5.77 -0.57 3.35
N ASN A 106 -5.08 -0.33 4.46
CA ASN A 106 -5.00 -1.32 5.52
C ASN A 106 -6.29 -1.24 6.33
N ILE A 107 -7.02 -2.36 6.37
CA ILE A 107 -8.06 -2.54 7.36
C ILE A 107 -7.38 -2.95 8.66
N THR A 108 -7.20 -2.00 9.59
CA THR A 108 -6.70 -2.32 10.94
C THR A 108 -7.58 -3.39 11.60
N ASN A 109 -7.08 -4.14 12.59
CA ASN A 109 -7.90 -5.11 13.33
C ASN A 109 -9.24 -4.54 13.85
N LYS A 110 -9.24 -3.24 14.18
CA LYS A 110 -10.45 -2.51 14.60
C LYS A 110 -11.41 -2.27 13.44
N GLU A 111 -10.90 -1.87 12.29
CA GLU A 111 -11.69 -1.68 11.08
C GLU A 111 -12.17 -3.02 10.49
N ALA A 112 -11.39 -4.09 10.64
CA ALA A 112 -11.77 -5.42 10.20
C ALA A 112 -12.92 -5.92 11.05
N GLN A 113 -12.80 -5.77 12.37
CA GLN A 113 -13.92 -6.05 13.26
C GLN A 113 -15.18 -5.26 12.88
N LYS A 114 -15.05 -3.96 12.63
CA LYS A 114 -16.19 -3.14 12.19
C LYS A 114 -16.80 -3.61 10.87
N LYS A 115 -15.98 -3.90 9.86
CA LYS A 115 -16.43 -4.36 8.54
C LYS A 115 -17.07 -5.75 8.63
N ALA A 116 -16.51 -6.66 9.44
CA ALA A 116 -17.12 -7.97 9.70
C ALA A 116 -18.50 -7.82 10.36
N GLU A 117 -18.64 -6.93 11.34
CA GLU A 117 -19.92 -6.60 11.98
C GLU A 117 -20.93 -6.01 10.98
N GLU A 118 -20.51 -5.08 10.12
CA GLU A 118 -21.32 -4.52 9.02
C GLU A 118 -21.80 -5.61 8.03
N LEU A 119 -20.98 -6.64 7.80
CA LEU A 119 -21.31 -7.80 6.96
C LEU A 119 -22.16 -8.85 7.69
N GLY A 120 -22.51 -8.62 8.96
CA GLY A 120 -23.31 -9.50 9.81
C GLY A 120 -22.54 -10.66 10.43
N TYR A 121 -21.21 -10.60 10.45
CA TYR A 121 -20.37 -11.57 11.16
C TYR A 121 -20.16 -11.14 12.61
N ILE A 122 -20.09 -12.13 13.49
CA ILE A 122 -19.89 -11.94 14.92
C ILE A 122 -18.49 -12.44 15.27
N LYS A 123 -17.73 -11.65 16.04
CA LYS A 123 -16.40 -12.03 16.51
C LYS A 123 -16.47 -13.26 17.41
N THR A 124 -15.57 -14.21 17.18
CA THR A 124 -15.42 -15.42 17.99
C THR A 124 -14.25 -15.29 18.97
N ASN A 125 -14.09 -16.28 19.85
CA ASN A 125 -12.91 -16.39 20.71
C ASN A 125 -11.72 -17.08 20.02
N GLU A 126 -11.88 -17.49 18.76
CA GLU A 126 -10.86 -18.22 18.01
C GLU A 126 -9.93 -17.26 17.24
N ARG A 127 -8.74 -17.76 16.91
CA ARG A 127 -7.74 -17.04 16.13
C ARG A 127 -7.17 -17.93 15.04
N SER A 128 -6.81 -17.34 13.90
CA SER A 128 -6.11 -18.01 12.81
C SER A 128 -4.87 -17.20 12.44
N HIS A 129 -3.68 -17.79 12.53
CA HIS A 129 -2.39 -17.10 12.33
C HIS A 129 -2.27 -15.78 13.11
N GLY A 130 -2.76 -15.79 14.35
CA GLY A 130 -2.76 -14.61 15.22
C GLY A 130 -3.85 -13.58 14.90
N GLN A 131 -4.67 -13.75 13.86
CA GLN A 131 -5.78 -12.86 13.51
C GLN A 131 -7.11 -13.30 14.14
N PRO A 132 -8.02 -12.35 14.45
CA PRO A 132 -9.34 -12.68 15.00
C PRO A 132 -10.23 -13.36 13.96
N VAL A 133 -10.98 -14.37 14.40
CA VAL A 133 -11.94 -15.08 13.56
C VAL A 133 -13.36 -14.58 13.81
N PHE A 134 -14.12 -14.36 12.75
CA PHE A 134 -15.52 -13.94 12.77
C PHE A 134 -16.40 -15.01 12.12
N LYS A 135 -17.65 -15.15 12.60
CA LYS A 135 -18.59 -16.18 12.16
C LYS A 135 -19.92 -15.59 11.69
N ASN A 136 -20.45 -16.10 10.59
CA ASN A 136 -21.83 -15.86 10.16
C ASN A 136 -22.46 -17.19 9.72
N THR A 137 -23.56 -17.60 10.37
CA THR A 137 -24.24 -18.86 10.07
C THR A 137 -25.17 -18.77 8.87
N LYS A 138 -25.49 -17.56 8.39
CA LYS A 138 -26.44 -17.29 7.30
C LYS A 138 -25.76 -16.97 5.98
N ARG A 139 -24.43 -16.81 5.96
CA ARG A 139 -23.64 -16.46 4.77
C ARG A 139 -22.52 -17.48 4.54
N LYS A 140 -22.01 -17.52 3.31
CA LYS A 140 -20.74 -18.17 2.99
C LYS A 140 -19.71 -17.09 2.62
N PRO A 141 -18.43 -17.25 3.00
CA PRO A 141 -17.89 -18.29 3.90
C PRO A 141 -18.45 -18.21 5.33
N LYS A 142 -18.56 -19.33 6.06
CA LYS A 142 -19.13 -19.29 7.44
C LYS A 142 -18.22 -18.59 8.43
N TYR A 143 -16.91 -18.72 8.22
CA TYR A 143 -15.88 -18.12 9.04
C TYR A 143 -14.97 -17.27 8.16
N ILE A 144 -14.59 -16.11 8.67
CA ILE A 144 -13.63 -15.21 8.04
C ILE A 144 -12.56 -14.79 9.03
N THR A 145 -11.36 -14.53 8.53
CA THR A 145 -10.27 -13.88 9.26
C THR A 145 -9.59 -12.87 8.33
N PRO A 146 -9.09 -11.73 8.83
CA PRO A 146 -8.27 -10.82 8.03
C PRO A 146 -7.13 -11.56 7.34
N ASP A 147 -6.94 -11.33 6.04
CA ASP A 147 -5.83 -11.91 5.28
C ASP A 147 -4.58 -11.05 5.42
N VAL A 148 -3.82 -11.27 6.49
CA VAL A 148 -2.59 -10.52 6.78
C VAL A 148 -1.33 -11.16 6.21
N ASP A 149 -1.40 -12.44 5.81
CA ASP A 149 -0.22 -13.22 5.40
C ASP A 149 0.09 -13.11 3.90
N SER A 150 -0.55 -12.16 3.22
CA SER A 150 -0.16 -11.54 1.94
C SER A 150 0.71 -12.41 1.02
N HIS A 151 0.09 -13.42 0.41
CA HIS A 151 0.60 -14.00 -0.84
C HIS A 151 -0.37 -13.74 -2.02
N ASN A 152 -1.68 -13.56 -1.79
CA ASN A 152 -2.69 -13.44 -2.87
C ASN A 152 -3.76 -12.32 -2.68
N GLY A 153 -3.39 -11.24 -1.98
CA GLY A 153 -4.03 -9.92 -2.11
C GLY A 153 -5.54 -9.82 -1.86
N GLY A 154 -6.03 -10.35 -0.73
CA GLY A 154 -7.42 -10.17 -0.29
C GLY A 154 -7.56 -9.50 1.06
N THR A 155 -8.79 -9.11 1.39
CA THR A 155 -9.15 -8.56 2.70
C THR A 155 -9.45 -9.68 3.71
N TRP A 156 -10.09 -10.76 3.24
CA TRP A 156 -10.54 -11.86 4.08
C TRP A 156 -10.02 -13.20 3.56
N LYS A 157 -9.55 -14.06 4.46
CA LYS A 157 -9.56 -15.50 4.25
C LYS A 157 -10.91 -16.03 4.72
N GLY A 158 -11.57 -16.83 3.90
CA GLY A 158 -12.85 -17.42 4.25
C GLY A 158 -12.81 -18.94 4.25
N ALA A 159 -13.54 -19.58 5.16
CA ALA A 159 -13.70 -21.03 5.19
C ALA A 159 -15.04 -21.47 5.82
N ASP A 160 -15.37 -22.76 5.65
CA ASP A 160 -16.54 -23.36 6.29
C ASP A 160 -16.27 -23.78 7.76
N ASN A 161 -15.00 -23.95 8.16
CA ASN A 161 -14.57 -24.17 9.55
C ASN A 161 -13.35 -23.30 9.91
N VAL A 162 -13.14 -23.04 11.20
CA VAL A 162 -12.01 -22.20 11.65
C VAL A 162 -10.64 -22.82 11.35
N LYS A 163 -10.49 -24.14 11.56
CA LYS A 163 -9.25 -24.87 11.24
C LYS A 163 -8.84 -24.73 9.78
N ASP A 164 -9.81 -24.54 8.88
CA ASP A 164 -9.59 -24.47 7.45
C ASP A 164 -9.08 -23.08 7.02
N LEU A 165 -9.23 -22.05 7.86
CA LEU A 165 -8.69 -20.71 7.59
C LEU A 165 -7.15 -20.66 7.56
N GLY A 166 -6.50 -21.63 8.22
CA GLY A 166 -5.05 -21.65 8.40
C GLY A 166 -4.27 -22.18 7.19
N SER A 167 -4.92 -22.81 6.21
CA SER A 167 -4.23 -23.36 5.04
C SER A 167 -4.90 -22.95 3.74
N LYS A 168 -4.06 -22.71 2.72
CA LYS A 168 -4.48 -22.42 1.36
C LYS A 168 -5.32 -23.55 0.76
N ASP A 169 -4.99 -24.79 1.10
CA ASP A 169 -5.61 -25.98 0.50
C ASP A 169 -6.98 -26.30 1.10
N THR A 170 -7.29 -25.76 2.27
CA THR A 170 -8.53 -26.08 3.01
C THR A 170 -9.50 -24.91 3.10
N ARG A 171 -9.02 -23.67 2.99
CA ARG A 171 -9.88 -22.47 2.97
C ARG A 171 -10.74 -22.43 1.70
N SER A 172 -11.88 -21.74 1.79
CA SER A 172 -12.81 -21.55 0.67
C SER A 172 -12.36 -20.45 -0.32
N GLY A 173 -11.42 -19.59 0.09
CA GLY A 173 -10.74 -18.63 -0.79
C GLY A 173 -10.22 -17.38 -0.08
N THR A 174 -9.62 -16.48 -0.85
CA THR A 174 -9.47 -15.05 -0.51
C THR A 174 -10.67 -14.27 -1.03
N TYR A 175 -11.07 -13.26 -0.28
CA TYR A 175 -12.16 -12.38 -0.62
C TYR A 175 -11.75 -10.91 -0.45
N ASP A 176 -12.34 -10.03 -1.25
CA ASP A 176 -12.23 -8.58 -1.07
C ASP A 176 -13.04 -8.10 0.15
N GLU A 177 -13.04 -6.79 0.41
CA GLU A 177 -13.70 -6.19 1.57
C GLU A 177 -15.20 -6.49 1.68
N ASP A 178 -15.87 -6.75 0.55
CA ASP A 178 -17.32 -6.98 0.47
C ASP A 178 -17.68 -8.48 0.37
N LEU A 179 -16.68 -9.35 0.56
CA LEU A 179 -16.76 -10.81 0.46
C LEU A 179 -17.01 -11.32 -0.97
N ASN A 180 -16.59 -10.59 -1.99
CA ASN A 180 -16.46 -11.16 -3.33
C ASN A 180 -15.19 -12.00 -3.39
N ARG A 181 -15.29 -13.23 -3.88
CA ARG A 181 -14.13 -14.14 -3.98
C ARG A 181 -13.18 -13.65 -5.06
N ILE A 182 -11.88 -13.60 -4.75
CA ILE A 182 -10.85 -13.08 -5.66
C ILE A 182 -9.66 -14.02 -5.86
N GLY A 183 -9.54 -15.10 -5.07
CA GLY A 183 -8.41 -16.02 -5.18
C GLY A 183 -8.43 -17.14 -4.14
N ASP A 184 -7.27 -17.79 -4.00
CA ASP A 184 -7.07 -19.02 -3.21
C ASP A 184 -5.70 -19.12 -2.57
#